data_AF-A0A833LHC6-F1
#
_entry.id   AF-A0A833LHC6-F1
#
_cell.length_a   1.000
_cell.length_b   1.000
_cell.length_c   1.000
_cell.angle_alpha   90.00
_cell.angle_beta   90.00
_cell.angle_gamma   90.00
#
_symmetry.space_group_name_H-M   'P 1'
#
loop_
_entity.id
_entity.type
_entity.pdbx_description
1 polymer ?
#
loop_
_entity_poly.entity_id
_entity_poly.type
_entity_poly.pdbx_seq_one_letter_code
_entity_poly.pdbx_strand_id
1 'polypeptide(L)'
;MGANRWRRFADWDERPLRLDRFAVEDAESGFAAFRSPHDPKPGVAIAGGRVVALDGVAEADFDMIDIFIARYHIDVSVAAEAMAIPSPEIARMLVDMHVPRTELVRLGHGLTPAKLAEVVAELNALEIAFAYAKMRARRTPGNQGHVTNAKDDPLQLAADAAIAVALGFDEIETTMRV
;
A
#
# COMPACT_ATOMS: atom_id res chain seq x y z
N MET A 1 42.01 -18.94 22.39
CA MET A 1 42.13 -17.46 22.51
C MET A 1 41.04 -16.85 21.64
N GLY A 2 39.96 -16.35 22.25
CA GLY A 2 38.92 -15.63 21.49
C GLY A 2 39.51 -14.34 20.96
N ALA A 3 39.26 -14.01 19.69
CA ALA A 3 39.76 -12.78 19.08
C ALA A 3 39.39 -11.56 19.92
N ASN A 4 40.30 -10.59 20.04
CA ASN A 4 40.03 -9.30 20.68
C ASN A 4 38.85 -8.63 19.97
N ARG A 5 37.65 -8.74 20.56
CA ARG A 5 36.45 -8.10 20.05
C ARG A 5 36.39 -6.68 20.59
N TRP A 6 36.23 -5.71 19.70
CA TRP A 6 36.12 -4.31 20.11
C TRP A 6 34.84 -4.12 20.91
N ARG A 7 34.96 -3.46 22.08
CA ARG A 7 33.84 -3.20 23.00
C ARG A 7 32.63 -2.56 22.32
N ARG A 8 32.86 -1.69 21.31
CA ARG A 8 31.82 -1.08 20.48
C ARG A 8 30.83 -2.07 19.87
N PHE A 9 31.28 -3.27 19.48
CA PHE A 9 30.36 -4.27 18.92
C PHE A 9 29.48 -4.92 19.99
N ALA A 10 29.95 -5.04 21.23
CA ALA A 10 29.10 -5.50 22.33
C ALA A 10 27.98 -4.47 22.58
N ASP A 11 28.34 -3.18 22.63
CA ASP A 11 27.36 -2.08 22.78
C ASP A 11 26.34 -2.03 21.63
N TRP A 12 26.70 -2.53 20.44
CA TRP A 12 25.78 -2.62 19.30
C TRP A 12 24.87 -3.84 19.35
N ASP A 13 25.32 -4.94 19.94
CA ASP A 13 24.52 -6.16 20.09
C ASP A 13 23.44 -6.02 21.16
N GLU A 14 23.69 -5.19 22.17
CA GLU A 14 22.74 -4.90 23.25
C GLU A 14 21.64 -3.90 22.85
N ARG A 15 21.71 -3.31 21.64
CA ARG A 15 20.70 -2.34 21.19
C ARG A 15 19.36 -3.06 20.91
N PRO A 16 18.21 -2.45 21.28
CA PRO A 16 16.89 -3.03 21.01
C PRO A 16 16.62 -3.40 19.55
N LEU A 17 17.21 -2.68 18.59
CA LEU A 17 17.14 -2.99 17.15
C LEU A 17 17.59 -4.43 16.82
N ARG A 18 18.43 -5.05 17.66
CA ARG A 18 18.88 -6.43 17.47
C ARG A 18 17.82 -7.48 17.80
N LEU A 19 16.73 -7.08 18.45
CA LEU A 19 15.57 -7.94 18.69
C LEU A 19 14.68 -8.04 17.43
N ASP A 20 14.81 -7.08 16.50
CA ASP A 20 14.11 -7.11 15.22
C ASP A 20 14.69 -8.22 14.34
N ARG A 21 13.80 -9.02 13.76
CA ARG A 21 14.17 -10.15 12.91
C ARG A 21 14.23 -9.72 11.45
N PHE A 22 15.39 -9.29 11.01
CA PHE A 22 15.66 -9.01 9.60
C PHE A 22 15.82 -10.32 8.82
N ALA A 23 15.11 -10.44 7.71
CA ALA A 23 15.26 -11.52 6.74
C ALA A 23 15.87 -10.98 5.44
N VAL A 24 16.59 -11.84 4.73
CA VAL A 24 16.97 -11.57 3.34
C VAL A 24 15.73 -11.77 2.44
N GLU A 25 15.70 -11.10 1.29
CA GLU A 25 14.63 -11.31 0.31
C GLU A 25 14.63 -12.76 -0.21
N ASP A 26 13.43 -13.29 -0.45
CA ASP A 26 13.17 -14.60 -1.02
C ASP A 26 11.88 -14.54 -1.88
N ALA A 27 12.05 -14.10 -3.13
CA ALA A 27 10.93 -13.91 -4.05
C ALA A 27 10.15 -15.19 -4.36
N GLU A 28 10.80 -16.37 -4.35
CA GLU A 28 10.15 -17.66 -4.58
C GLU A 28 9.09 -17.97 -3.52
N SER A 29 9.32 -17.53 -2.28
CA SER A 29 8.37 -17.66 -1.17
C SER A 29 7.48 -16.43 -0.98
N GLY A 30 7.56 -15.44 -1.87
CA GLY A 30 6.83 -14.17 -1.78
C GLY A 30 7.41 -13.16 -0.79
N PHE A 31 8.63 -13.37 -0.28
CA PHE A 31 9.33 -12.38 0.56
C PHE A 31 10.10 -11.37 -0.30
N ALA A 32 9.34 -10.49 -0.96
CA ALA A 32 9.88 -9.31 -1.65
C ALA A 32 8.94 -8.14 -1.37
N ALA A 33 9.49 -7.01 -0.90
CA ALA A 33 8.66 -5.86 -0.55
C ALA A 33 8.15 -5.13 -1.80
N PHE A 34 8.97 -5.05 -2.85
CA PHE A 34 8.67 -4.42 -4.14
C PHE A 34 9.47 -5.09 -5.26
N ARG A 35 8.97 -5.00 -6.50
CA ARG A 35 9.69 -5.38 -7.73
C ARG A 35 10.18 -6.84 -7.69
N SER A 36 9.31 -7.76 -7.31
CA SER A 36 9.60 -9.18 -7.40
C SER A 36 9.85 -9.55 -8.87
N PRO A 37 10.80 -10.45 -9.19
CA PRO A 37 10.92 -11.01 -10.53
C PRO A 37 9.66 -11.76 -10.99
N HIS A 38 8.78 -12.16 -10.05
CA HIS A 38 7.51 -12.84 -10.30
C HIS A 38 6.32 -11.88 -10.45
N ASP A 39 6.51 -10.58 -10.23
CA ASP A 39 5.45 -9.61 -10.43
C ASP A 39 5.08 -9.55 -11.93
N PRO A 40 3.79 -9.54 -12.28
CA PRO A 40 3.38 -9.45 -13.66
C PRO A 40 3.73 -8.09 -14.27
N LYS A 41 3.94 -8.08 -15.59
CA LYS A 41 4.09 -6.82 -16.32
C LYS A 41 2.73 -6.14 -16.46
N PRO A 42 2.65 -4.80 -16.28
CA PRO A 42 1.42 -4.06 -16.49
C PRO A 42 0.83 -4.27 -17.88
N GLY A 43 -0.47 -4.59 -17.95
CA GLY A 43 -1.14 -4.77 -19.23
C GLY A 43 -2.64 -4.90 -19.09
N VAL A 44 -3.38 -4.37 -20.08
CA VAL A 44 -4.83 -4.55 -20.16
C VAL A 44 -5.23 -4.77 -21.62
N ALA A 45 -6.15 -5.69 -21.86
CA ALA A 45 -6.83 -5.83 -23.14
C ALA A 45 -8.33 -5.68 -22.94
N ILE A 46 -8.99 -4.94 -23.85
CA ILE A 46 -10.43 -4.66 -23.77
C ILE A 46 -11.09 -5.11 -25.07
N ALA A 47 -12.19 -5.85 -24.97
CA ALA A 47 -13.00 -6.26 -26.11
C ALA A 47 -14.49 -6.20 -25.76
N GLY A 48 -15.29 -5.54 -26.59
CA GLY A 48 -16.74 -5.42 -26.35
C GLY A 48 -17.09 -4.72 -25.04
N GLY A 49 -16.29 -3.72 -24.61
CA GLY A 49 -16.54 -2.95 -23.39
C GLY A 49 -16.23 -3.68 -22.08
N ARG A 50 -15.47 -4.78 -22.13
CA ARG A 50 -15.00 -5.50 -20.93
C ARG A 50 -13.50 -5.83 -21.03
N VAL A 51 -12.86 -6.00 -19.89
CA VAL A 51 -11.47 -6.44 -19.79
C VAL A 51 -11.38 -7.94 -20.13
N VAL A 52 -10.51 -8.30 -21.07
CA VAL A 52 -10.28 -9.67 -21.55
C VAL A 52 -8.84 -10.18 -21.32
N ALA A 53 -7.96 -9.32 -20.81
CA ALA A 53 -6.68 -9.69 -20.22
C ALA A 53 -6.27 -8.63 -19.20
N LEU A 54 -5.67 -9.04 -18.09
CA LEU A 54 -5.24 -8.19 -16.98
C LEU A 54 -3.85 -8.62 -16.51
N ASP A 55 -2.88 -7.70 -16.57
CA ASP A 55 -1.50 -7.87 -16.12
C ASP A 55 -0.86 -9.20 -16.59
N GLY A 56 -1.05 -9.52 -17.88
CA GLY A 56 -0.51 -10.72 -18.50
C GLY A 56 -1.33 -12.00 -18.30
N VAL A 57 -2.39 -11.96 -17.50
CA VAL A 57 -3.35 -13.06 -17.30
C VAL A 57 -4.49 -12.94 -18.32
N ALA A 58 -4.82 -14.03 -19.00
CA ALA A 58 -5.94 -14.08 -19.95
C ALA A 58 -7.27 -14.26 -19.22
N GLU A 59 -8.39 -13.79 -19.80
CA GLU A 59 -9.74 -13.89 -19.19
C GLU A 59 -10.12 -15.32 -18.78
N ALA A 60 -9.63 -16.34 -19.52
CA ALA A 60 -9.89 -17.75 -19.23
C ALA A 60 -9.18 -18.26 -17.97
N ASP A 61 -8.08 -17.61 -17.58
CA ASP A 61 -7.22 -17.98 -16.46
C ASP A 61 -7.43 -17.08 -15.23
N PHE A 62 -8.36 -16.12 -15.31
CA PHE A 62 -8.67 -15.24 -14.20
C PHE A 62 -9.14 -16.03 -12.97
N ASP A 63 -8.56 -15.70 -11.83
CA ASP A 63 -9.07 -16.13 -10.54
C ASP A 63 -10.21 -15.21 -10.04
N MET A 64 -10.67 -15.42 -8.81
CA MET A 64 -11.74 -14.60 -8.23
C MET A 64 -11.35 -13.13 -8.05
N ILE A 65 -10.08 -12.84 -7.77
CA ILE A 65 -9.55 -11.48 -7.59
C ILE A 65 -9.48 -10.79 -8.94
N ASP A 66 -8.91 -11.46 -9.95
CA ASP A 66 -8.83 -10.95 -11.32
C ASP A 66 -10.22 -10.63 -11.87
N ILE A 67 -11.18 -11.55 -11.71
CA ILE A 67 -12.57 -11.36 -12.12
C ILE A 67 -13.17 -10.12 -11.44
N PHE A 68 -12.94 -9.97 -10.13
CA PHE A 68 -13.51 -8.86 -9.36
C PHE A 68 -12.93 -7.51 -9.76
N ILE A 69 -11.63 -7.45 -10.03
CA ILE A 69 -10.95 -6.23 -10.48
C ILE A 69 -11.40 -5.90 -11.92
N ALA A 70 -11.26 -6.86 -12.83
CA ALA A 70 -11.54 -6.71 -14.25
C ALA A 70 -12.99 -6.31 -14.54
N ARG A 71 -13.96 -6.81 -13.75
CA ARG A 71 -15.40 -6.55 -13.98
C ARG A 71 -15.92 -5.29 -13.30
N TYR A 72 -15.32 -4.87 -12.19
CA TYR A 72 -15.92 -3.84 -11.34
C TYR A 72 -15.03 -2.65 -11.01
N HIS A 73 -13.71 -2.74 -11.17
CA HIS A 73 -12.78 -1.72 -10.65
C HIS A 73 -11.90 -1.05 -11.71
N ILE A 74 -11.98 -1.49 -12.97
CA ILE A 74 -11.31 -0.84 -14.11
C ILE A 74 -12.36 -0.13 -14.96
N ASP A 75 -12.23 1.19 -15.07
CA ASP A 75 -12.99 1.99 -16.02
C ASP A 75 -12.44 1.78 -17.44
N VAL A 76 -13.12 0.92 -18.20
CA VAL A 76 -12.75 0.59 -19.58
C VAL A 76 -12.75 1.79 -20.53
N SER A 77 -13.43 2.89 -20.18
CA SER A 77 -13.45 4.11 -21.00
C SER A 77 -12.15 4.91 -20.86
N VAL A 78 -11.44 4.76 -19.75
CA VAL A 78 -10.19 5.48 -19.43
C VAL A 78 -8.95 4.58 -19.54
N ALA A 79 -9.11 3.27 -19.39
CA ALA A 79 -7.99 2.33 -19.29
C ALA A 79 -6.98 2.39 -20.45
N ALA A 80 -7.44 2.53 -21.69
CA ALA A 80 -6.55 2.62 -22.85
C ALA A 80 -5.66 3.87 -22.81
N GLU A 81 -6.21 5.01 -22.40
CA GLU A 81 -5.48 6.26 -22.23
C GLU A 81 -4.50 6.13 -21.05
N ALA A 82 -4.99 5.73 -19.88
CA ALA A 82 -4.20 5.69 -18.65
C ALA A 82 -3.03 4.70 -18.74
N MET A 83 -3.24 3.53 -19.32
CA MET A 83 -2.21 2.50 -19.47
C MET A 83 -1.15 2.86 -20.51
N ALA A 84 -1.46 3.74 -21.46
CA ALA A 84 -0.49 4.21 -22.46
C ALA A 84 0.53 5.20 -21.88
N ILE A 85 0.22 5.85 -20.75
CA ILE A 85 1.15 6.79 -20.10
C ILE A 85 2.28 5.99 -19.44
N PRO A 86 3.56 6.33 -19.70
CA PRO A 86 4.69 5.72 -19.00
C PRO A 86 4.60 5.91 -17.49
N SER A 87 4.90 4.87 -16.71
CA SER A 87 4.77 4.91 -15.25
C SER A 87 5.60 6.03 -14.58
N PRO A 88 6.83 6.34 -15.03
CA PRO A 88 7.58 7.48 -14.53
C PRO A 88 6.90 8.83 -14.80
N GLU A 89 6.06 8.95 -15.82
CA GLU A 89 5.30 10.18 -16.09
C GLU A 89 4.13 10.33 -15.12
N ILE A 90 3.38 9.26 -14.87
CA ILE A 90 2.32 9.26 -13.84
C ILE A 90 2.94 9.55 -12.45
N ALA A 91 4.11 8.98 -12.16
CA ALA A 91 4.86 9.24 -10.94
C ALA A 91 5.23 10.73 -10.78
N ARG A 92 5.68 11.39 -11.85
CA ARG A 92 5.91 12.84 -11.85
C ARG A 92 4.62 13.63 -11.63
N MET A 93 3.51 13.22 -12.26
CA MET A 93 2.20 13.86 -12.06
C MET A 93 1.75 13.80 -10.59
N LEU A 94 2.06 12.70 -9.87
CA LEU A 94 1.75 12.57 -8.45
C LEU A 94 2.44 13.64 -7.60
N VAL A 95 3.62 14.11 -7.98
CA VAL A 95 4.38 15.16 -7.27
C VAL A 95 4.30 16.56 -7.91
N ASP A 96 3.68 16.70 -9.07
CA ASP A 96 3.51 18.00 -9.74
C ASP A 96 2.32 18.78 -9.19
N MET A 97 2.56 19.92 -8.54
CA MET A 97 1.51 20.77 -7.95
C MET A 97 0.52 21.36 -8.97
N HIS A 98 0.86 21.37 -10.26
CA HIS A 98 -0.04 21.84 -11.33
C HIS A 98 -1.02 20.76 -11.80
N VAL A 99 -0.77 19.48 -11.47
CA VAL A 99 -1.70 18.39 -11.79
C VAL A 99 -2.70 18.20 -10.65
N PRO A 100 -4.01 18.43 -10.89
CA PRO A 100 -5.02 18.32 -9.85
C PRO A 100 -5.31 16.85 -9.49
N ARG A 101 -5.70 16.61 -8.23
CA ARG A 101 -6.11 15.29 -7.73
C ARG A 101 -7.18 14.63 -8.59
N THR A 102 -8.15 15.40 -9.09
CA THR A 102 -9.26 14.87 -9.90
C THR A 102 -8.78 14.17 -11.17
N GLU A 103 -7.72 14.67 -11.79
CA GLU A 103 -7.14 14.06 -12.99
C GLU A 103 -6.42 12.75 -12.64
N LEU A 104 -5.64 12.75 -11.55
CA LEU A 104 -4.96 11.55 -11.07
C LEU A 104 -5.93 10.45 -10.64
N VAL A 105 -7.07 10.81 -10.03
CA VAL A 105 -8.14 9.85 -9.68
C VAL A 105 -8.79 9.28 -10.94
N ARG A 106 -9.09 10.12 -11.94
CA ARG A 106 -9.64 9.68 -13.23
C ARG A 106 -8.72 8.66 -13.90
N LEU A 107 -7.43 8.99 -14.04
CA LEU A 107 -6.44 8.08 -14.60
C LEU A 107 -6.32 6.80 -13.77
N GLY A 108 -6.29 6.91 -12.44
CA GLY A 108 -6.21 5.79 -11.51
C GLY A 108 -7.30 4.74 -11.71
N HIS A 109 -8.53 5.15 -12.08
CA HIS A 109 -9.61 4.21 -12.40
C HIS A 109 -9.37 3.39 -13.67
N GLY A 110 -8.46 3.82 -14.56
CA GLY A 110 -8.06 3.07 -15.76
C GLY A 110 -6.80 2.23 -15.58
N LEU A 111 -6.07 2.36 -14.47
CA LEU A 111 -4.81 1.65 -14.25
C LEU A 111 -5.06 0.25 -13.67
N THR A 112 -4.23 -0.71 -14.07
CA THR A 112 -4.22 -2.06 -13.51
C THR A 112 -3.45 -2.13 -12.18
N PRO A 113 -3.63 -3.18 -11.37
CA PRO A 113 -2.87 -3.37 -10.14
C PRO A 113 -1.35 -3.31 -10.35
N ALA A 114 -0.81 -4.01 -11.35
CA ALA A 114 0.63 -3.99 -11.62
C ALA A 114 1.09 -2.58 -12.04
N LYS A 115 0.28 -1.86 -12.82
CA LYS A 115 0.59 -0.48 -13.24
C LYS A 115 0.64 0.48 -12.05
N LEU A 116 -0.31 0.38 -11.12
CA LEU A 116 -0.35 1.20 -9.91
C LEU A 116 0.88 0.94 -9.03
N ALA A 117 1.24 -0.33 -8.83
CA ALA A 117 2.43 -0.71 -8.08
C ALA A 117 3.72 -0.18 -8.76
N GLU A 118 3.84 -0.33 -10.09
CA GLU A 118 4.97 0.17 -10.86
C GLU A 118 5.12 1.70 -10.72
N VAL A 119 4.03 2.46 -10.85
CA VAL A 119 4.05 3.93 -10.69
C VAL A 119 4.55 4.35 -9.32
N VAL A 120 4.04 3.74 -8.24
CA VAL A 120 4.47 4.11 -6.87
C VAL A 120 5.92 3.69 -6.61
N ALA A 121 6.37 2.59 -7.21
CA ALA A 121 7.74 2.12 -7.08
C ALA A 121 8.77 3.05 -7.75
N GLU A 122 8.36 4.02 -8.58
CA GLU A 122 9.23 5.06 -9.13
C GLU A 122 9.52 6.20 -8.13
N LEU A 123 8.79 6.26 -7.01
CA LEU A 123 8.89 7.34 -6.03
C LEU A 123 9.78 6.95 -4.85
N ASN A 124 10.59 7.90 -4.37
CA ASN A 124 11.25 7.79 -3.08
C ASN A 124 10.33 8.21 -1.92
N ALA A 125 10.78 8.01 -0.68
CA ALA A 125 9.96 8.28 0.52
C ALA A 125 9.43 9.72 0.62
N LEU A 126 10.21 10.72 0.19
CA LEU A 126 9.78 12.12 0.23
C LEU A 126 8.70 12.40 -0.83
N GLU A 127 8.87 11.83 -2.01
CA GLU A 127 7.92 11.95 -3.12
C GLU A 127 6.60 11.26 -2.79
N ILE A 128 6.65 10.08 -2.15
CA ILE A 128 5.46 9.39 -1.63
C ILE A 128 4.74 10.25 -0.60
N ALA A 129 5.46 10.87 0.35
CA ALA A 129 4.83 11.74 1.34
C ALA A 129 4.12 12.94 0.71
N PHE A 130 4.73 13.56 -0.32
CA PHE A 130 4.11 14.63 -1.08
C PHE A 130 2.86 14.15 -1.85
N ALA A 131 2.99 13.06 -2.60
CA ALA A 131 1.91 12.45 -3.36
C ALA A 131 0.73 12.08 -2.44
N TYR A 132 1.00 11.48 -1.28
CA TYR A 132 0.00 11.16 -0.27
C TYR A 132 -0.76 12.40 0.22
N ALA A 133 -0.04 13.50 0.52
CA ALA A 133 -0.66 14.74 0.95
C ALA A 133 -1.61 15.33 -0.11
N LYS A 134 -1.27 15.21 -1.40
CA LYS A 134 -2.12 15.62 -2.53
C LYS A 134 -3.32 14.66 -2.73
N MET A 135 -3.08 13.35 -2.68
CA MET A 135 -4.07 12.34 -3.07
C MET A 135 -5.07 12.00 -1.96
N ARG A 136 -4.77 12.36 -0.70
CA ARG A 136 -5.68 12.17 0.44
C ARG A 136 -7.07 12.70 0.13
N ALA A 137 -8.09 11.85 0.27
CA ALA A 137 -9.46 12.19 -0.06
C ALA A 137 -10.06 13.23 0.89
N ARG A 138 -9.78 13.11 2.19
CA ARG A 138 -10.20 14.08 3.21
C ARG A 138 -9.18 15.19 3.36
N ARG A 139 -9.64 16.45 3.38
CA ARG A 139 -8.77 17.61 3.59
C ARG A 139 -8.08 17.54 4.95
N THR A 140 -8.85 17.37 6.01
CA THR A 140 -8.33 17.22 7.37
C THR A 140 -8.00 15.74 7.61
N PRO A 141 -6.75 15.41 7.99
CA PRO A 141 -6.42 14.05 8.40
C PRO A 141 -7.16 13.71 9.70
N GLY A 142 -7.64 12.47 9.81
CA GLY A 142 -8.13 11.92 11.07
C GLY A 142 -7.12 10.93 11.65
N ASN A 143 -7.40 10.43 12.85
CA ASN A 143 -6.57 9.42 13.50
C ASN A 143 -7.42 8.32 14.13
N GLN A 144 -6.86 7.12 14.23
CA GLN A 144 -7.51 5.94 14.81
C GLN A 144 -6.70 5.43 16.01
N GLY A 145 -7.39 5.06 17.08
CA GLY A 145 -6.78 4.50 18.29
C GLY A 145 -7.28 3.10 18.58
N HIS A 146 -6.40 2.23 19.10
CA HIS A 146 -6.82 0.93 19.62
C HIS A 146 -7.21 1.04 21.09
N VAL A 147 -8.37 0.49 21.43
CA VAL A 147 -8.85 0.34 22.80
C VAL A 147 -9.10 -1.15 23.04
N THR A 148 -8.14 -1.80 23.69
CA THR A 148 -8.16 -3.22 24.00
C THR A 148 -7.56 -3.45 25.38
N ASN A 149 -7.91 -4.57 26.01
CA ASN A 149 -7.22 -5.01 27.22
C ASN A 149 -7.14 -6.54 27.26
N ALA A 150 -6.15 -7.09 27.95
CA ALA A 150 -5.88 -8.54 27.94
C ALA A 150 -6.98 -9.42 28.55
N LYS A 151 -8.03 -8.81 29.12
CA LYS A 151 -9.16 -9.46 29.80
C LYS A 151 -10.49 -9.23 29.08
N ASP A 152 -10.50 -8.47 27.99
CA ASP A 152 -11.72 -8.02 27.32
C ASP A 152 -12.71 -7.36 28.30
N ASP A 153 -12.18 -6.69 29.33
CA ASP A 153 -12.96 -6.05 30.39
C ASP A 153 -13.77 -4.87 29.81
N PRO A 154 -15.11 -4.95 29.79
CA PRO A 154 -15.95 -3.93 29.16
C PRO A 154 -15.90 -2.58 29.89
N LEU A 155 -15.64 -2.56 31.20
CA LEU A 155 -15.53 -1.31 31.96
C LEU A 155 -14.26 -0.57 31.57
N GLN A 156 -13.15 -1.29 31.44
CA GLN A 156 -11.90 -0.69 30.97
C GLN A 156 -12.04 -0.21 29.52
N LEU A 157 -12.62 -1.01 28.63
CA LEU A 157 -12.85 -0.59 27.23
C LEU A 157 -13.66 0.71 27.15
N ALA A 158 -14.75 0.82 27.93
CA ALA A 158 -15.57 2.02 27.94
C ALA A 158 -14.79 3.25 28.46
N ALA A 159 -14.00 3.07 29.52
CA ALA A 159 -13.19 4.14 30.10
C ALA A 159 -12.08 4.62 29.15
N ASP A 160 -11.32 3.68 28.58
CA ASP A 160 -10.22 3.97 27.66
C ASP A 160 -10.75 4.58 26.35
N ALA A 161 -11.92 4.14 25.86
CA ALA A 161 -12.58 4.75 24.71
C ALA A 161 -12.99 6.21 24.99
N ALA A 162 -13.56 6.51 26.15
CA ALA A 162 -13.90 7.90 26.51
C ALA A 162 -12.66 8.80 26.54
N ILE A 163 -11.53 8.29 27.05
CA ILE A 163 -10.25 9.01 27.04
C ILE A 163 -9.74 9.20 25.61
N ALA A 164 -9.79 8.16 24.77
CA ALA A 164 -9.36 8.26 23.38
C ALA A 164 -10.14 9.32 22.60
N VAL A 165 -11.47 9.36 22.74
CA VAL A 165 -12.28 10.43 22.13
C VAL A 165 -11.87 11.80 22.66
N ALA A 166 -11.65 11.94 23.98
CA ALA A 166 -11.23 13.21 24.57
C ALA A 166 -9.84 13.69 24.07
N LEU A 167 -8.96 12.76 23.67
CA LEU A 167 -7.66 13.05 23.07
C LEU A 167 -7.72 13.34 21.56
N GLY A 168 -8.90 13.21 20.94
CA GLY A 168 -9.13 13.59 19.54
C GLY A 168 -8.97 12.45 18.54
N PHE A 169 -9.12 11.18 18.94
CA PHE A 169 -9.26 10.08 17.99
C PHE A 169 -10.67 10.09 17.37
N ASP A 170 -10.74 10.11 16.04
CA ASP A 170 -12.01 10.13 15.29
C ASP A 170 -12.61 8.72 15.12
N GLU A 171 -11.75 7.71 15.21
CA GLU A 171 -12.10 6.29 15.10
C GLU A 171 -11.44 5.51 16.23
N ILE A 172 -12.17 4.55 16.79
CA ILE A 172 -11.68 3.66 17.84
C ILE A 172 -11.92 2.23 17.40
N GLU A 173 -10.87 1.42 17.45
CA GLU A 173 -10.92 0.00 17.16
C GLU A 173 -10.76 -0.81 18.45
N THR A 174 -11.52 -1.90 18.56
CA THR A 174 -11.31 -2.92 19.58
C THR A 174 -11.24 -4.29 18.93
N THR A 175 -10.63 -5.23 19.62
CA THR A 175 -10.64 -6.66 19.28
C THR A 175 -10.62 -7.46 20.58
N MET A 176 -10.95 -8.74 20.48
CA MET A 176 -11.08 -9.60 21.64
C MET A 176 -9.92 -10.58 21.68
N ARG A 177 -9.46 -10.90 22.88
CA ARG A 177 -8.56 -12.04 23.08
C ARG A 177 -9.34 -13.35 23.09
N VAL A 178 -10.54 -13.36 23.69
CA VAL A 178 -11.41 -14.54 23.85
C VAL A 178 -12.77 -14.31 23.23
#